data_AF-A0A1F8R0N0-F1
#
_entry.id   AF-A0A1F8R0N0-F1
#
_cell.length_a   1.000
_cell.length_b   1.000
_cell.length_c   1.000
_cell.angle_alpha   90.00
_cell.angle_beta   90.00
_cell.angle_gamma   90.00
#
_symmetry.space_group_name_H-M   'P 1'
#
loop_
_entity.id
_entity.type
_entity.pdbx_description
1 polymer ?
#
loop_
_entity_poly.entity_id
_entity_poly.type
_entity_poly.pdbx_seq_one_letter_code
_entity_poly.pdbx_strand_id
1 'polypeptide(L)'
;MRAISIIVAILGLASLVFGVLFIVQAGSADKTLAEELKPLMTSEVNAKYDAVTPKQRGIMAQEEPKIQAGQAAPSVMYNYLTVQRTALGLARANIGMIQFVRTSGVIDIIVGLGLILAGYALMKKAPAA
;
A
#
# COMPACT_ATOMS: atom_id res chain seq x y z
N MET A 1 15.43 15.05 33.43
CA MET A 1 14.07 15.08 32.85
C MET A 1 13.93 16.05 31.67
N ARG A 2 14.43 17.29 31.73
CA ARG A 2 14.32 18.26 30.61
C ARG A 2 14.85 17.75 29.26
N ALA A 3 15.98 17.04 29.23
CA ALA A 3 16.54 16.47 28.00
C ALA A 3 15.62 15.41 27.35
N ILE A 4 15.01 14.52 28.15
CA ILE A 4 14.10 13.48 27.66
C ILE A 4 12.86 14.12 27.03
N SER A 5 12.29 15.15 27.65
CA SER A 5 11.13 15.85 27.10
C SER A 5 11.43 16.60 25.80
N ILE A 6 12.64 17.14 25.63
CA ILE A 6 13.08 17.76 24.38
C ILE A 6 13.22 16.69 23.28
N ILE A 7 13.84 15.55 23.59
CA ILE A 7 13.97 14.43 22.63
C ILE A 7 12.59 13.95 22.19
N VAL A 8 11.65 13.76 23.12
CA VAL A 8 10.27 13.33 22.81
C VAL A 8 9.56 14.34 21.91
N ALA A 9 9.73 15.65 22.15
CA ALA A 9 9.14 16.69 21.31
C ALA A 9 9.75 16.71 19.89
N ILE A 10 11.07 16.52 19.75
CA ILE A 10 11.76 16.45 18.46
C ILE A 10 11.31 15.21 17.68
N LEU A 11 11.20 14.06 18.34
CA LEU A 11 10.68 12.83 17.72
C LEU A 11 9.25 13.03 17.24
N GLY A 12 8.40 13.69 18.03
CA GLY A 12 7.03 14.01 17.63
C GLY A 12 6.98 14.93 16.39
N LEU A 13 7.84 15.94 16.33
CA LEU A 13 7.96 16.81 15.16
C LEU A 13 8.44 16.04 13.93
N ALA A 14 9.44 15.17 14.08
CA ALA A 14 9.95 14.34 12.99
C ALA A 14 8.86 13.41 12.44
N SER A 15 8.13 12.71 13.32
CA SER A 15 6.98 11.88 12.91
C SER A 15 5.92 12.70 12.16
N LEU A 16 5.64 13.93 12.58
CA LEU A 16 4.67 14.80 11.90
C LEU A 16 5.14 15.18 10.50
N VAL A 17 6.42 15.54 10.33
CA VAL A 17 7.01 15.83 9.02
C VAL A 17 6.96 14.60 8.10
N PHE A 18 7.38 13.43 8.59
CA PHE A 18 7.32 12.19 7.81
C PHE A 18 5.89 11.81 7.44
N GLY A 19 4.93 11.99 8.36
CA GLY A 19 3.53 11.71 8.08
C GLY A 19 2.95 12.57 6.96
N VAL A 20 3.27 13.87 6.94
CA VAL A 20 2.88 14.77 5.84
C VAL A 20 3.54 14.36 4.53
N LEU A 21 4.84 14.04 4.54
CA LEU A 21 5.57 13.61 3.34
C LEU A 21 4.97 12.32 2.75
N PHE A 22 4.62 11.34 3.57
CA PHE A 22 4.00 10.10 3.12
C PHE A 22 2.62 10.32 2.51
N ILE A 23 1.79 11.19 3.08
CA ILE A 23 0.48 11.52 2.49
C ILE A 23 0.65 12.19 1.11
N VAL A 24 1.58 13.15 1.00
CA VAL A 24 1.85 13.84 -0.27
C VAL A 24 2.37 12.86 -1.33
N GLN A 25 3.32 12.00 -0.95
CA GLN A 25 3.90 11.01 -1.85
C GLN A 25 2.85 9.97 -2.30
N ALA A 26 1.97 9.53 -1.40
CA ALA A 26 0.86 8.67 -1.76
C ALA A 26 -0.12 9.38 -2.70
N GLY A 27 -0.38 10.68 -2.50
CA GLY A 27 -1.22 11.48 -3.39
C GLY A 27 -0.64 11.62 -4.79
N SER A 28 0.67 11.83 -4.93
CA SER A 28 1.32 11.88 -6.25
C SER A 28 1.30 10.51 -6.93
N ALA A 29 1.59 9.43 -6.20
CA ALA A 29 1.59 8.08 -6.74
C ALA A 29 0.19 7.62 -7.20
N ASP A 30 -0.86 8.02 -6.47
CA ASP A 30 -2.26 7.76 -6.85
C ASP A 30 -2.62 8.39 -8.19
N LYS A 31 -2.15 9.62 -8.44
CA LYS A 31 -2.35 10.30 -9.73
C LYS A 31 -1.62 9.61 -10.87
N THR A 32 -0.34 9.28 -10.68
CA THR A 32 0.45 8.55 -11.69
C THR A 32 -0.19 7.21 -12.01
N LEU A 33 -0.61 6.46 -10.99
CA LEU A 33 -1.28 5.18 -11.18
C LEU A 33 -2.62 5.33 -11.92
N ALA A 34 -3.42 6.35 -11.58
CA ALA A 34 -4.67 6.63 -12.28
C ALA A 34 -4.48 7.00 -13.75
N GLU A 35 -3.33 7.58 -14.12
CA GLU A 35 -2.97 7.84 -15.51
C GLU A 35 -2.51 6.58 -16.24
N GLU A 36 -1.66 5.77 -15.61
CA GLU A 36 -1.15 4.50 -16.17
C GLU A 36 -2.24 3.44 -16.35
N LEU A 37 -3.27 3.46 -15.51
CA LEU A 37 -4.38 2.51 -15.58
C LEU A 37 -5.39 2.83 -16.67
N LYS A 38 -5.37 4.02 -17.27
CA LYS A 38 -6.35 4.39 -18.31
C LYS A 38 -6.37 3.35 -19.44
N PRO A 39 -7.57 2.89 -19.85
CA PRO A 39 -8.89 3.45 -19.55
C PRO A 39 -9.56 2.92 -18.28
N LEU A 40 -8.92 2.01 -17.53
CA LEU A 40 -9.50 1.40 -16.33
C LEU A 40 -9.43 2.33 -15.12
N MET A 41 -10.52 2.40 -14.36
CA MET A 41 -10.48 2.99 -13.02
C MET A 41 -9.85 2.03 -12.01
N THR A 42 -9.23 2.58 -10.96
CA THR A 42 -8.66 1.80 -9.85
C THR A 42 -9.68 0.87 -9.17
N SER A 43 -10.95 1.27 -9.10
CA SER A 43 -12.06 0.43 -8.63
C SER A 43 -12.36 -0.75 -9.56
N GLU A 44 -12.19 -0.57 -10.86
CA GLU A 44 -12.45 -1.59 -11.88
C GLU A 44 -11.32 -2.63 -11.95
N VAL A 45 -10.11 -2.28 -11.53
CA VAL A 45 -8.98 -3.22 -11.44
C VAL A 45 -9.32 -4.39 -10.53
N ASN A 46 -9.89 -4.12 -9.35
CA ASN A 46 -10.30 -5.18 -8.41
C ASN A 46 -11.42 -6.03 -9.00
N ALA A 47 -12.46 -5.40 -9.55
CA ALA A 47 -13.58 -6.12 -10.15
C ALA A 47 -13.14 -7.02 -11.31
N LYS A 48 -12.23 -6.53 -12.17
CA LYS A 48 -11.67 -7.35 -13.26
C LYS A 48 -10.76 -8.45 -12.73
N TYR A 49 -9.93 -8.19 -11.72
CA TYR A 49 -9.09 -9.21 -11.09
C TYR A 49 -9.93 -10.36 -10.52
N ASP A 50 -10.99 -10.01 -9.78
CA ASP A 50 -11.88 -10.96 -9.14
C ASP A 50 -12.71 -11.75 -10.17
N ALA A 51 -13.02 -11.16 -11.34
CA ALA A 51 -13.68 -11.84 -12.45
C ALA A 51 -12.76 -12.76 -13.27
N VAL A 52 -11.47 -12.43 -13.38
CA VAL A 52 -10.47 -13.22 -14.14
C VAL A 52 -9.97 -14.41 -13.32
N THR A 53 -9.83 -14.25 -12.01
CA THR A 53 -9.33 -15.30 -11.09
C THR A 53 -10.08 -16.63 -11.20
N PRO A 54 -11.43 -16.71 -11.15
CA PRO A 54 -12.14 -17.98 -11.27
C PRO A 54 -12.03 -18.57 -12.67
N LYS A 55 -11.98 -17.74 -13.72
CA LYS A 55 -11.79 -18.20 -15.11
C LYS A 55 -10.42 -18.85 -15.31
N GLN A 56 -9.37 -18.20 -14.79
CA GLN A 56 -8.01 -18.74 -14.86
C GLN A 56 -7.90 -20.03 -14.03
N ARG A 57 -8.44 -20.06 -12.81
CA ARG A 57 -8.46 -21.28 -11.98
C ARG A 57 -9.21 -22.44 -12.64
N GLY A 58 -10.30 -22.15 -13.35
CA GLY A 58 -11.06 -23.16 -14.10
C GLY A 58 -10.24 -23.81 -15.21
N ILE A 59 -9.51 -23.02 -16.01
CA ILE A 59 -8.64 -23.54 -17.07
C ILE A 59 -7.40 -24.22 -16.48
N MET A 60 -6.80 -23.62 -15.44
CA MET A 60 -5.66 -24.17 -14.73
C MET A 60 -5.94 -25.57 -14.19
N ALA A 61 -7.09 -25.79 -13.55
CA ALA A 61 -7.48 -27.12 -13.08
C ALA A 61 -7.61 -28.18 -14.20
N GLN A 62 -7.85 -27.76 -15.45
CA GLN A 62 -8.01 -28.65 -16.60
C GLN A 62 -6.70 -28.90 -17.35
N GLU A 63 -5.83 -27.89 -17.43
CA GLU A 63 -4.61 -27.93 -18.23
C GLU A 63 -3.35 -28.24 -17.41
N GLU A 64 -3.26 -27.75 -16.17
CA GLU A 64 -2.04 -27.81 -15.35
C GLU A 64 -1.55 -29.24 -15.08
N PRO A 65 -2.40 -30.27 -14.84
CA PRO A 65 -1.94 -31.64 -14.69
C PRO A 65 -1.26 -32.19 -15.96
N LYS A 66 -1.76 -31.79 -17.14
CA LYS A 66 -1.22 -32.24 -18.44
C LYS A 66 0.04 -31.47 -18.83
N ILE A 67 0.12 -30.20 -18.43
CA ILE A 67 1.32 -29.37 -18.60
C ILE A 67 2.45 -29.89 -17.71
N GLN A 68 2.18 -30.16 -16.42
CA GLN A 68 3.18 -30.67 -15.49
C GLN A 68 3.70 -32.07 -15.87
N ALA A 69 2.85 -32.90 -16.45
CA ALA A 69 3.24 -34.20 -17.00
C ALA A 69 4.02 -34.10 -18.33
N GLY A 70 4.24 -32.90 -18.87
CA GLY A 70 4.91 -32.68 -20.16
C GLY A 70 4.10 -33.16 -21.36
N GLN A 71 2.81 -33.44 -21.19
CA GLN A 71 1.94 -34.07 -22.20
C GLN A 71 1.21 -33.04 -23.08
N ALA A 72 1.14 -31.78 -22.65
CA ALA A 72 0.49 -30.71 -23.41
C ALA A 72 1.19 -29.36 -23.16
N ALA A 73 1.29 -28.54 -24.20
CA ALA A 73 1.66 -27.14 -24.06
C ALA A 73 0.49 -26.33 -23.48
N PRO A 74 0.73 -25.23 -22.75
CA PRO A 74 -0.32 -24.38 -22.24
C PRO A 74 -1.14 -23.75 -23.37
N SER A 75 -2.47 -23.69 -23.22
CA SER A 75 -3.30 -23.07 -24.24
C SER A 75 -3.07 -21.56 -24.32
N VAL A 76 -3.40 -20.97 -25.48
CA VAL A 76 -3.35 -19.51 -25.68
C VAL A 76 -4.24 -18.79 -24.66
N MET A 77 -5.39 -19.37 -24.31
CA MET A 77 -6.30 -18.82 -23.31
C MET A 77 -5.72 -18.89 -21.90
N TYR A 78 -5.08 -20.01 -21.54
CA TYR A 78 -4.39 -20.15 -20.25
C TYR A 78 -3.29 -19.09 -20.10
N ASN A 79 -2.46 -18.90 -21.12
CA ASN A 79 -1.41 -17.89 -21.13
C ASN A 79 -2.01 -16.47 -21.05
N TYR A 80 -3.03 -16.17 -21.85
CA TYR A 80 -3.70 -14.88 -21.85
C TYR A 80 -4.28 -14.52 -20.47
N LEU A 81 -5.06 -15.43 -19.86
CA LEU A 81 -5.66 -15.18 -18.55
C LEU A 81 -4.61 -15.09 -17.44
N THR A 82 -3.52 -15.84 -17.56
CA THR A 82 -2.40 -15.76 -16.60
C THR A 82 -1.70 -14.41 -16.68
N VAL A 83 -1.35 -13.92 -17.87
CA VAL A 83 -0.77 -12.58 -18.05
C VAL A 83 -1.75 -11.51 -17.56
N GLN A 84 -3.02 -11.61 -17.92
CA GLN A 84 -4.05 -10.66 -17.50
C GLN A 84 -4.20 -10.63 -15.97
N ARG A 85 -4.24 -11.79 -15.30
CA ARG A 85 -4.31 -11.88 -13.84
C ARG A 85 -3.07 -11.30 -13.18
N THR A 86 -1.88 -11.56 -13.72
CA THR A 86 -0.63 -11.02 -13.20
C THR A 86 -0.59 -9.50 -13.33
N ALA A 87 -0.94 -8.95 -14.50
CA ALA A 87 -0.96 -7.50 -14.72
C ALA A 87 -1.97 -6.79 -13.79
N LEU A 88 -3.19 -7.33 -13.68
CA LEU A 88 -4.20 -6.81 -12.75
C LEU A 88 -3.79 -6.98 -11.29
N GLY A 89 -3.07 -8.05 -10.95
CA GLY A 89 -2.53 -8.29 -9.62
C GLY A 89 -1.45 -7.27 -9.24
N LEU A 90 -0.55 -6.94 -10.16
CA LEU A 90 0.46 -5.89 -9.99
C LEU A 90 -0.20 -4.53 -9.80
N ALA A 91 -1.19 -4.18 -10.64
CA ALA A 91 -1.97 -2.97 -10.49
C ALA A 91 -2.65 -2.89 -9.12
N ARG A 92 -3.31 -3.96 -8.68
CA ARG A 92 -3.96 -4.05 -7.35
C ARG A 92 -2.95 -3.90 -6.21
N ALA A 93 -1.77 -4.50 -6.31
CA ALA A 93 -0.72 -4.37 -5.31
C ALA A 93 -0.23 -2.92 -5.19
N ASN A 94 -0.05 -2.22 -6.32
CA ASN A 94 0.34 -0.81 -6.33
C ASN A 94 -0.75 0.09 -5.71
N ILE A 95 -2.03 -0.15 -6.02
CA ILE A 95 -3.16 0.54 -5.36
C ILE A 95 -3.08 0.35 -3.84
N GLY A 96 -2.90 -0.90 -3.40
CA GLY A 96 -2.80 -1.25 -1.98
C GLY A 96 -1.61 -0.57 -1.30
N MET A 97 -0.46 -0.50 -1.97
CA MET A 97 0.73 0.15 -1.43
C MET A 97 0.55 1.66 -1.28
N ILE A 98 -0.09 2.33 -2.25
CA ILE A 98 -0.43 3.75 -2.16
C ILE A 98 -1.35 4.02 -0.97
N GLN A 99 -2.38 3.18 -0.79
CA GLN A 99 -3.29 3.29 0.37
C GLN A 99 -2.57 3.03 1.69
N PHE A 100 -1.65 2.06 1.73
CA PHE A 100 -0.83 1.78 2.91
C PHE A 100 0.04 2.96 3.29
N VAL A 101 0.78 3.55 2.33
CA VAL A 101 1.64 4.72 2.58
C VAL A 101 0.80 5.91 3.08
N ARG A 102 -0.37 6.16 2.47
CA ARG A 102 -1.29 7.21 2.94
C ARG A 102 -1.74 6.96 4.38
N THR A 103 -2.12 5.73 4.71
CA THR A 103 -2.57 5.35 6.04
C THR A 103 -1.45 5.45 7.07
N SER A 104 -0.24 4.99 6.73
CA SER A 104 0.95 5.15 7.56
C SER A 104 1.23 6.61 7.85
N GLY A 105 1.13 7.48 6.83
CA GLY A 105 1.32 8.92 7.03
C GLY A 105 0.30 9.55 7.99
N VAL A 106 -0.96 9.11 7.95
CA VAL A 106 -1.98 9.53 8.92
C VAL A 106 -1.64 9.07 10.34
N ILE A 107 -1.20 7.83 10.50
CA ILE A 107 -0.78 7.28 11.81
C ILE A 107 0.41 8.07 12.36
N ASP A 108 1.41 8.36 11.53
CA ASP A 108 2.59 9.12 11.92
C ASP A 108 2.24 10.55 12.39
N ILE A 109 1.25 11.18 11.77
CA ILE A 109 0.72 12.47 12.24
C ILE A 109 0.09 12.33 13.63
N ILE A 110 -0.77 11.32 13.83
CA ILE A 110 -1.44 11.09 15.13
C ILE A 110 -0.41 10.82 16.23
N VAL A 111 0.56 9.94 15.97
CA VAL A 111 1.65 9.62 16.90
C VAL A 111 2.51 10.85 17.14
N GLY A 112 2.86 11.60 16.10
CA GLY A 112 3.65 12.82 16.18
C GLY A 112 2.99 13.88 17.08
N LEU A 113 1.70 14.14 16.89
CA LEU A 113 0.92 15.02 17.75
C LEU A 113 0.88 14.52 19.20
N GLY A 114 0.69 13.22 19.41
CA GLY A 114 0.71 12.60 20.73
C GLY A 114 2.05 12.78 21.45
N LEU A 115 3.16 12.60 20.74
CA LEU A 115 4.51 12.79 21.27
C LEU A 115 4.80 14.27 21.58
N ILE A 116 4.36 15.21 20.75
CA ILE A 116 4.48 16.65 21.04
C ILE A 116 3.73 17.00 22.34
N LEU A 117 2.49 16.53 22.49
CA LEU A 117 1.68 16.76 23.70
C LEU A 117 2.31 16.11 24.94
N ALA A 118 2.80 14.87 24.82
CA ALA A 118 3.50 14.18 25.90
C ALA A 118 4.80 14.90 26.30
N GLY A 119 5.58 15.36 25.33
CA GLY A 119 6.76 16.18 25.54
C GLY A 119 6.43 17.47 26.30
N TYR A 120 5.37 18.18 25.89
CA TYR A 120 4.88 19.38 26.57
C TYR A 120 4.45 19.11 28.02
N ALA A 121 3.67 18.04 28.25
CA ALA A 121 3.23 17.66 29.59
C ALA A 121 4.42 17.31 30.52
N LEU A 122 5.44 16.61 29.99
CA LEU A 122 6.67 16.29 30.72
C LEU A 122 7.49 17.53 31.06
N MET A 123 7.55 18.53 30.17
CA MET A 123 8.20 19.82 30.45
C MET A 123 7.50 20.59 31.56
N LYS A 124 6.16 20.59 31.59
CA LYS A 124 5.37 21.25 32.64
C LYS A 124 5.52 20.59 34.02
N LYS A 125 5.74 19.27 34.05
CA LYS A 125 5.94 18.49 35.30
C LYS A 125 7.39 18.50 35.78
N ALA A 126 8.35 18.94 34.96
CA ALA A 126 9.74 19.02 35.38
C ALA A 126 9.89 20.17 36.41
N PRO A 127 10.37 19.91 37.64
CA PRO A 127 10.59 20.98 38.61
C PRO A 127 11.54 22.03 38.03
N ALA A 128 11.21 23.29 38.29
CA ALA A 128 12.11 24.41 38.05
C ALA A 128 13.35 24.22 38.93
N ALA A 129 14.37 23.54 38.40
CA ALA A 129 15.74 23.80 38.79
C ALA A 129 16.08 25.22 38.35
#